data_AF-A0A1G5A9I4-F1
#
_entry.id   AF-A0A1G5A9I4-F1
#
_cell.length_a   1.000
_cell.length_b   1.000
_cell.length_c   1.000
_cell.angle_alpha   90.00
_cell.angle_beta   90.00
_cell.angle_gamma   90.00
#
_symmetry.space_group_name_H-M   'P 1'
#
loop_
_entity.id
_entity.type
_entity.pdbx_description
1 polymer ?
#
loop_
_entity_poly.entity_id
_entity_poly.type
_entity_poly.pdbx_seq_one_letter_code
_entity_poly.pdbx_strand_id
1 'polypeptide(L)' 'MTELTDLDEASLAAHAAEWRRRALRGEKQARGIAHAFETELRRRTGDSIIPTQAADLDTRPLALREAKRAWWKFW' A
#
# COMPACT_ATOMS: atom_id res chain seq x y z
N MET A 1 14.30 6.25 -20.95
CA MET A 1 13.21 6.19 -19.96
C MET A 1 12.66 4.76 -19.94
N THR A 2 13.50 3.82 -19.50
CA THR A 2 13.33 2.37 -19.74
C THR A 2 13.88 1.60 -18.54
N GLU A 3 13.45 1.93 -17.32
CA GLU A 3 14.12 1.42 -16.11
C GLU A 3 13.14 1.18 -14.94
N LEU A 4 11.85 0.98 -15.17
CA LEU A 4 10.93 0.55 -14.11
C LEU A 4 10.20 -0.74 -14.48
N THR A 5 9.84 -0.89 -15.75
CA THR A 5 9.10 -2.05 -16.23
C THR A 5 9.96 -3.31 -16.33
N ASP A 6 11.27 -3.16 -16.50
CA ASP A 6 12.20 -4.28 -16.75
C ASP A 6 12.88 -4.83 -15.48
N LEU A 7 12.72 -4.15 -14.34
CA LEU A 7 13.28 -4.64 -13.06
C LEU A 7 12.39 -5.70 -12.43
N ASP A 8 13.02 -6.71 -11.83
CA ASP A 8 12.37 -7.67 -10.95
C ASP A 8 11.77 -7.01 -9.69
N GLU A 9 10.77 -7.63 -9.08
CA GLU A 9 10.03 -7.09 -7.92
C GLU A 9 10.95 -6.81 -6.72
N ALA A 10 11.90 -7.71 -6.44
CA ALA A 10 12.87 -7.54 -5.37
C ALA A 10 13.79 -6.32 -5.60
N SER A 11 14.23 -6.12 -6.85
CA SER A 11 15.02 -4.97 -7.23
C SER A 11 14.21 -3.68 -7.13
N LEU A 12 12.95 -3.71 -7.54
CA LEU A 12 12.04 -2.57 -7.44
C LEU A 12 11.83 -2.11 -5.99
N ALA A 13 11.65 -3.07 -5.07
CA ALA A 13 11.53 -2.81 -3.64
C ALA A 13 12.82 -2.25 -3.02
N ALA A 14 13.99 -2.77 -3.43
CA ALA A 14 15.29 -2.26 -2.98
C ALA A 14 15.52 -0.80 -3.39
N HIS A 15 15.22 -0.46 -4.65
CA HIS A 15 15.33 0.91 -5.16
C HIS A 15 14.35 1.85 -4.46
N ALA A 16 13.08 1.43 -4.25
CA ALA A 16 12.10 2.20 -3.49
C ALA A 16 12.62 2.53 -2.08
N ALA A 17 13.16 1.53 -1.36
CA ALA A 17 13.69 1.71 -0.01
C ALA A 17 14.92 2.63 0.04
N GLU A 18 15.78 2.59 -0.98
CA GLU A 18 16.93 3.47 -1.09
C GLU A 18 16.51 4.93 -1.32
N TRP A 19 15.63 5.17 -2.30
CA TRP A 19 15.10 6.51 -2.57
C TRP A 19 14.30 7.05 -1.39
N ARG A 20 13.60 6.20 -0.64
CA ARG A 20 12.89 6.61 0.58
C ARG A 20 13.86 7.08 1.65
N ARG A 21 14.99 6.39 1.84
CA ARG A 21 16.06 6.83 2.77
C ARG A 21 16.65 8.18 2.37
N ARG A 22 16.87 8.41 1.08
CA ARG A 22 17.33 9.71 0.54
C ARG A 22 16.29 10.81 0.76
N ALA A 23 15.01 10.52 0.53
CA ALA A 23 13.92 11.47 0.80
C ALA A 23 13.82 11.85 2.29
N LEU A 24 14.07 10.90 3.21
CA LEU A 24 14.12 11.19 4.65
C LEU A 24 15.30 12.10 5.04
N ARG A 25 16.38 12.10 4.27
CA ARG A 25 17.52 13.01 4.45
C ARG A 25 17.28 14.41 3.90
N GLY A 26 16.10 14.67 3.32
CA GLY A 26 15.69 16.00 2.82
C GLY A 26 15.83 16.18 1.32
N GLU A 27 16.18 15.14 0.56
CA GLU A 27 16.22 15.21 -0.90
C GLU A 27 14.80 15.31 -1.49
N LYS A 28 14.43 16.51 -1.96
CA LYS A 28 13.07 16.81 -2.45
C LYS A 28 12.64 15.95 -3.64
N GLN A 29 13.57 15.66 -4.56
CA GLN A 29 13.28 14.85 -5.76
C GLN A 29 13.18 13.35 -5.44
N ALA A 30 13.88 12.88 -4.41
CA ALA A 30 13.90 11.48 -4.02
C ALA A 30 12.52 10.96 -3.60
N ARG A 31 11.64 11.83 -3.06
CA ARG A 31 10.28 11.47 -2.69
C ARG A 31 9.44 11.05 -3.90
N GLY A 32 9.55 11.79 -5.01
CA GLY A 32 8.83 11.47 -6.24
C GLY A 32 9.31 10.18 -6.87
N ILE A 33 10.64 9.98 -6.86
CA ILE A 33 11.26 8.77 -7.41
C ILE A 33 10.88 7.53 -6.58
N ALA A 34 10.96 7.61 -5.24
CA ALA A 34 10.51 6.53 -4.35
C ALA A 34 9.04 6.16 -4.61
N HIS A 35 8.18 7.17 -4.74
CA HIS A 35 6.75 6.95 -4.96
C HIS A 35 6.44 6.26 -6.30
N ALA A 36 7.20 6.56 -7.37
CA ALA A 36 7.06 5.89 -8.66
C ALA A 36 7.38 4.39 -8.55
N PHE A 37 8.50 4.03 -7.90
CA PHE A 37 8.85 2.63 -7.65
C PHE A 37 7.83 1.92 -6.74
N GLU A 38 7.39 2.54 -5.65
CA GLU A 38 6.35 1.97 -4.76
C GLU A 38 5.02 1.75 -5.47
N THR A 39 4.65 2.62 -6.42
CA THR A 39 3.41 2.50 -7.18
C THR A 39 3.47 1.34 -8.17
N GLU A 40 4.61 1.17 -8.85
CA GLU A 40 4.81 0.01 -9.73
C GLU A 40 4.89 -1.30 -8.94
N LEU A 41 5.46 -1.27 -7.71
CA LEU A 41 5.43 -2.41 -6.79
C LEU A 41 3.98 -2.78 -6.45
N ARG A 42 3.19 -1.80 -5.99
CA ARG A 42 1.77 -2.02 -5.66
C ARG A 42 0.95 -2.48 -6.85
N ARG A 43 1.27 -2.04 -8.07
CA ARG A 43 0.59 -2.51 -9.28
C ARG A 43 0.83 -4.01 -9.48
N ARG A 44 2.09 -4.44 -9.43
CA ARG A 44 2.49 -5.85 -9.62
C ARG A 44 2.02 -6.74 -8.49
N THR A 45 2.24 -6.31 -7.24
CA THR A 45 1.77 -7.06 -6.07
C THR A 45 0.24 -7.02 -6.01
N GLY A 46 -0.43 -5.92 -6.37
CA GLY A 46 -1.90 -5.82 -6.43
C GLY A 46 -2.52 -6.75 -7.47
N ASP A 47 -1.86 -6.92 -8.62
CA ASP A 47 -2.22 -7.92 -9.64
C ASP A 47 -1.93 -9.36 -9.13
N SER A 48 -1.01 -9.53 -8.17
CA SER A 48 -0.61 -10.82 -7.57
C SER A 48 -1.35 -11.16 -6.26
N ILE A 49 -1.96 -10.18 -5.58
CA ILE A 49 -2.76 -10.39 -4.38
C ILE A 49 -4.02 -11.15 -4.82
N ILE A 50 -3.96 -12.46 -4.65
CA ILE A 50 -5.13 -13.32 -4.70
C ILE A 50 -6.18 -12.70 -3.77
N PRO A 51 -7.42 -12.46 -4.22
CA PRO A 51 -8.48 -11.80 -3.44
C PRO A 51 -8.76 -12.45 -2.07
N THR A 52 -8.19 -13.64 -1.81
CA THR A 52 -8.15 -14.31 -0.51
C THR A 52 -7.56 -13.47 0.63
N GLN A 53 -6.64 -12.53 0.40
CA GLN A 53 -6.15 -11.64 1.48
C GLN A 53 -7.03 -10.40 1.72
N ALA A 54 -7.90 -10.05 0.77
CA ALA A 54 -8.97 -9.07 0.98
C ALA A 54 -10.21 -9.70 1.67
N ALA A 55 -10.17 -11.01 1.95
CA ALA A 55 -11.34 -11.81 2.31
C ALA A 55 -11.84 -11.65 3.76
N ASP A 56 -11.29 -10.72 4.56
CA ASP A 56 -11.78 -10.46 5.92
C ASP A 56 -12.01 -8.97 6.23
N LEU A 57 -12.14 -8.14 5.19
CA LEU A 57 -12.57 -6.76 5.36
C LEU A 57 -14.09 -6.69 5.20
N ASP A 58 -14.80 -6.47 6.30
CA ASP A 58 -16.22 -6.15 6.26
C ASP A 58 -16.44 -4.76 5.64
N THR A 59 -16.78 -4.74 4.35
CA THR A 59 -17.05 -3.53 3.56
C THR A 59 -18.51 -3.11 3.58
N ARG A 60 -19.38 -3.77 4.37
CA ARG A 60 -20.79 -3.41 4.44
C ARG A 60 -20.98 -1.98 4.96
N PRO A 61 -22.04 -1.26 4.54
CA PRO A 61 -22.38 0.05 5.07
C PRO A 61 -22.44 0.07 6.60
N LEU A 62 -21.98 1.17 7.22
CA LEU A 62 -21.87 1.30 8.68
C LEU A 62 -23.19 0.98 9.41
N ALA A 63 -24.33 1.38 8.84
CA ALA A 63 -25.66 1.09 9.39
C ALA A 63 -25.98 -0.40 9.51
N LEU A 64 -25.33 -1.26 8.70
CA LEU A 64 -25.47 -2.73 8.79
C LEU A 64 -24.42 -3.35 9.73
N ARG A 65 -23.38 -2.60 10.11
CA ARG A 65 -22.29 -3.03 11.01
C ARG A 65 -22.57 -2.67 12.46
N GLU A 66 -23.30 -1.58 12.71
CA GLU A 66 -23.68 -1.18 14.06
C GLU A 66 -24.74 -2.14 14.63
N ALA A 67 -24.30 -3.06 15.49
CA ALA A 67 -25.21 -3.82 16.33
C ALA A 67 -25.95 -2.84 17.26
N LYS A 68 -27.26 -3.00 17.41
CA LYS A 68 -28.06 -2.22 18.38
C LYS A 68 -27.43 -2.38 19.76
N ARG A 69 -26.77 -1.33 20.26
CA ARG A 69 -26.10 -1.37 21.56
C ARG A 69 -27.14 -1.66 22.61
N ALA A 70 -26.89 -2.70 23.41
CA ALA A 70 -27.74 -2.98 24.55
C ALA A 70 -27.62 -1.82 25.53
N TRP A 71 -28.77 -1.31 26.01
CA TRP A 71 -28.89 -0.12 26.84
C TRP A 71 -28.10 -0.17 28.17
N TRP A 72 -27.59 -1.34 28.55
CA TRP A 72 -26.76 -1.57 29.73
C TRP A 72 -25.25 -1.57 29.44
N LYS A 73 -24.82 -1.44 28.18
CA LYS A 73 -23.40 -1.29 27.82
C LYS A 73 -23.08 0.20 27.58
N PHE A 74 -22.57 0.86 28.62
CA PHE A 74 -22.23 2.29 28.62
C PHE A 74 -20.84 2.63 28.06
N TRP A 75 -20.11 1.65 27.51
CA TRP A 75 -18.79 1.83 26.92
C TRP A 75 -18.67 1.02 25.64
#